data_AF-A0A8T7BSG0-F1
#
_entry.id   AF-A0A8T7BSG0-F1
#
_cell.length_a   1.000
_cell.length_b   1.000
_cell.length_c   1.000
_cell.angle_alpha   90.00
_cell.angle_beta   90.00
_cell.angle_gamma   90.00
#
_symmetry.space_group_name_H-M   'P 1'
#
loop_
_entity.id
_entity.type
_entity.pdbx_description
1 polymer ?
#
loop_
_entity_poly.entity_id
_entity_poly.type
_entity_poly.pdbx_seq_one_letter_code
_entity_poly.pdbx_strand_id
1 'polypeptide(L)'
;MTGSRIPYPWLSTTSALLIICWQFILLLPGLILPYELPAPLTQEQSLLAGFAITILFVVFDVSRFVKAWGGYKAQLLKRENQITELFDSRRELGARVRTYSDHADKLKLFISDRLLEYIEYDEKFLHFKNIASEVRHNGVISYDRAQTALKMAAELCANKIDEGDEARQFEEASESLLYLWDLLDIATTDNITLHVAKRIYDSEEYYFQSMLNKKEESEFPYSPTFSMFSALRKALWPVTESPQHPGYDALPDLPFEYHDERFHLLVRDDCDMLGNRNHMVLLLENLLNNAVYYADQKTSKSKYSRIAILLVRQQDQIVLNIYNRGPRIKEEDRNRIFQLGYSSRRVRDHHGKGLGLYFVNEICKGFEG
;
A
#
# COMPACT_ATOMS: atom_id res chain seq x y z
N MET A 1 -53.33 -18.49 -14.01
CA MET A 1 -54.03 -17.80 -12.91
C MET A 1 -55.53 -17.97 -13.07
N THR A 2 -56.09 -19.07 -12.58
CA THR A 2 -57.55 -19.25 -12.50
C THR A 2 -58.02 -18.54 -11.24
N GLY A 3 -58.40 -17.26 -11.35
CA GLY A 3 -58.95 -16.52 -10.23
C GLY A 3 -60.16 -17.27 -9.68
N SER A 4 -60.15 -17.55 -8.38
CA SER A 4 -61.30 -18.14 -7.69
C SER A 4 -62.45 -17.14 -7.77
N ARG A 5 -63.32 -17.31 -8.76
CA ARG A 5 -64.54 -16.53 -8.92
C ARG A 5 -65.55 -17.05 -7.90
N ILE A 6 -66.12 -16.15 -7.12
CA ILE A 6 -67.24 -16.47 -6.25
C ILE A 6 -68.43 -16.79 -7.18
N PRO A 7 -68.95 -18.04 -7.18
CA PRO A 7 -70.06 -18.41 -8.04
C PRO A 7 -71.33 -17.71 -7.57
N TYR A 8 -72.03 -17.04 -8.49
CA TYR A 8 -73.33 -16.42 -8.20
C TYR A 8 -74.40 -17.51 -7.98
N PRO A 9 -75.34 -17.33 -7.03
CA PRO A 9 -76.31 -18.36 -6.63
C PRO A 9 -77.49 -18.44 -7.62
N TRP A 10 -77.19 -18.85 -8.86
CA TRP A 10 -78.17 -18.92 -9.95
C TRP A 10 -79.28 -19.94 -9.71
N LEU A 11 -79.00 -21.05 -9.01
CA LEU A 11 -79.97 -22.13 -8.79
C LEU A 11 -81.08 -21.70 -7.83
N SER A 12 -80.70 -21.11 -6.69
CA SER A 12 -81.68 -20.59 -5.73
C SER A 12 -82.48 -19.40 -6.28
N THR A 13 -81.86 -18.47 -7.01
CA THR A 13 -82.59 -17.32 -7.59
C THR A 13 -83.59 -17.74 -8.66
N THR A 14 -83.22 -18.64 -9.57
CA THR A 14 -84.13 -19.17 -10.59
C THR A 14 -85.27 -20.00 -9.98
N SER A 15 -84.96 -20.84 -8.98
CA SER A 15 -85.97 -21.63 -8.28
C SER A 15 -86.97 -20.76 -7.50
N ALA A 16 -86.50 -19.73 -6.80
CA ALA A 16 -87.37 -18.78 -6.10
C ALA A 16 -88.30 -18.03 -7.08
N LEU A 17 -87.76 -17.61 -8.23
CA LEU A 17 -88.53 -16.89 -9.26
C LEU A 17 -89.61 -17.80 -9.88
N LEU A 18 -89.29 -19.08 -10.12
CA LEU A 18 -90.27 -20.08 -10.57
C LEU A 18 -91.40 -20.32 -9.57
N ILE A 19 -91.10 -20.36 -8.26
CA ILE A 19 -92.14 -20.48 -7.22
C ILE A 19 -93.03 -19.24 -7.18
N ILE A 20 -92.46 -18.04 -7.25
CA ILE A 20 -93.23 -16.79 -7.25
C ILE A 20 -94.16 -16.76 -8.48
N CYS A 21 -93.66 -17.14 -9.66
CA CYS A 21 -94.48 -17.24 -10.86
C CYS A 21 -95.60 -18.30 -10.71
N TRP A 22 -95.30 -19.48 -10.15
CA TRP A 22 -96.31 -20.51 -9.88
C TRP A 22 -97.39 -19.99 -8.92
N GLN A 23 -97.00 -19.33 -7.83
CA GLN A 23 -97.92 -18.77 -6.85
C GLN A 23 -98.80 -17.66 -7.45
N PHE A 24 -98.22 -16.80 -8.30
CA PHE A 24 -98.95 -15.72 -8.97
C PHE A 24 -100.00 -16.26 -9.96
N ILE A 25 -99.65 -17.34 -10.69
CA ILE A 25 -100.59 -18.04 -11.59
C ILE A 25 -101.77 -18.61 -10.80
N LEU A 26 -101.54 -19.21 -9.63
CA LEU A 26 -102.60 -19.78 -8.78
C LEU A 26 -103.53 -18.72 -8.15
N LEU A 27 -103.05 -17.49 -7.93
CA LEU A 27 -103.82 -16.39 -7.29
C LEU A 27 -104.74 -15.62 -8.27
N LEU A 28 -104.52 -15.74 -9.58
CA LEU A 28 -105.29 -15.04 -10.63
C LEU A 28 -106.05 -16.05 -11.51
N PRO A 29 -107.24 -16.51 -11.10
CA PRO A 29 -107.99 -17.54 -11.83
C PRO A 29 -108.43 -17.13 -13.25
N GLY A 30 -108.40 -15.82 -13.58
CA GLY A 30 -108.74 -15.30 -14.92
C GLY A 30 -107.71 -15.58 -16.02
N LEU A 31 -106.47 -15.94 -15.66
CA LEU A 31 -105.38 -16.23 -16.61
C LEU A 31 -105.34 -17.70 -17.07
N ILE A 32 -106.08 -18.60 -16.41
CA ILE A 32 -105.98 -20.06 -16.59
C ILE A 32 -107.15 -20.64 -17.42
N LEU A 33 -108.22 -19.86 -17.66
CA LEU A 33 -109.45 -20.32 -18.32
C LEU A 33 -109.30 -21.08 -19.66
N PRO A 34 -108.25 -20.92 -20.49
CA PRO A 34 -108.07 -21.73 -21.70
C PRO A 34 -107.26 -23.04 -21.53
N TYR A 35 -106.60 -23.29 -20.39
CA TYR A 35 -105.69 -24.43 -20.21
C TYR A 35 -106.11 -25.29 -19.00
N GLU A 36 -106.47 -26.55 -19.24
CA GLU A 36 -106.68 -27.54 -18.18
C GLU A 36 -105.32 -27.90 -17.54
N LEU A 37 -104.99 -27.26 -16.41
CA LEU A 37 -103.81 -27.61 -15.64
C LEU A 37 -104.00 -28.98 -14.96
N PRO A 38 -102.97 -29.86 -14.95
CA PRO A 38 -103.05 -31.16 -14.29
C PRO A 38 -103.38 -31.01 -12.79
N ALA A 39 -104.36 -31.78 -12.30
CA ALA A 39 -104.80 -31.80 -10.89
C ALA A 39 -103.69 -31.94 -9.82
N PRO A 40 -102.54 -32.63 -10.02
CA PRO A 40 -101.51 -32.68 -8.98
C PRO A 40 -100.74 -31.36 -8.77
N LEU A 41 -100.87 -30.37 -9.66
CA LEU A 41 -100.16 -29.08 -9.57
C LEU A 41 -100.93 -28.01 -8.80
N THR A 42 -102.23 -28.21 -8.57
CA THR A 42 -103.11 -27.30 -7.83
C THR A 42 -103.35 -27.75 -6.39
N GLN A 43 -102.73 -28.85 -5.97
CA GLN A 43 -102.85 -29.41 -4.63
C GLN A 43 -101.86 -28.73 -3.66
N GLU A 44 -102.29 -28.41 -2.43
CA GLU A 44 -101.43 -27.73 -1.44
C GLU A 44 -100.10 -28.47 -1.16
N GLN A 45 -100.08 -29.79 -1.33
CA GLN A 45 -98.91 -30.64 -1.13
C GLN A 45 -97.81 -30.42 -2.17
N SER A 46 -98.12 -30.10 -3.43
CA SER A 46 -97.12 -29.85 -4.47
C SER A 46 -96.42 -28.50 -4.28
N LEU A 47 -97.12 -27.52 -3.71
CA LEU A 47 -96.58 -26.20 -3.41
C LEU A 47 -95.60 -26.25 -2.22
N LEU A 48 -95.93 -27.03 -1.18
CA LEU A 48 -95.01 -27.32 -0.07
C LEU A 48 -93.75 -28.05 -0.55
N ALA A 49 -93.87 -29.01 -1.47
CA ALA A 49 -92.73 -29.71 -2.06
C ALA A 49 -91.84 -28.76 -2.89
N GLY A 50 -92.45 -27.82 -3.63
CA GLY A 50 -91.73 -26.76 -4.34
C GLY A 50 -90.89 -25.90 -3.38
N PHE A 51 -91.50 -25.39 -2.31
CA PHE A 51 -90.77 -24.62 -1.29
C PHE A 51 -89.62 -25.41 -0.67
N ALA A 52 -89.82 -26.70 -0.38
CA ALA A 52 -88.76 -27.56 0.15
C ALA A 52 -87.57 -27.69 -0.82
N ILE A 53 -87.82 -27.82 -2.12
CA ILE A 53 -86.79 -27.88 -3.16
C ILE A 53 -86.00 -26.57 -3.25
N THR A 54 -86.68 -25.41 -3.19
CA THR A 54 -86.00 -24.11 -3.20
C THR A 54 -85.14 -23.90 -1.95
N ILE A 55 -85.64 -24.31 -0.78
CA ILE A 55 -84.84 -24.29 0.46
C ILE A 55 -83.58 -25.14 0.30
N LEU A 56 -83.70 -26.31 -0.33
CA LEU A 56 -82.56 -27.21 -0.59
C LEU A 56 -81.54 -26.55 -1.54
N PHE A 57 -81.99 -25.86 -2.60
CA PHE A 57 -81.10 -25.09 -3.47
C PHE A 57 -80.42 -23.91 -2.77
N VAL A 58 -81.13 -23.20 -1.86
CA VAL A 58 -80.54 -22.14 -1.04
C VAL A 58 -79.45 -22.71 -0.13
N VAL A 59 -79.71 -23.82 0.56
CA VAL A 59 -78.72 -24.49 1.42
C VAL A 59 -77.50 -24.93 0.60
N PHE A 60 -77.72 -25.48 -0.59
CA PHE A 60 -76.64 -25.88 -1.49
C PHE A 60 -75.77 -24.68 -1.92
N ASP A 61 -76.39 -23.59 -2.39
CA ASP A 61 -75.67 -22.38 -2.81
C ASP A 61 -74.90 -21.72 -1.65
N VAL A 62 -75.50 -21.66 -0.45
CA VAL A 62 -74.83 -21.16 0.77
C VAL A 62 -73.62 -22.03 1.11
N SER A 63 -73.77 -23.35 1.10
CA SER A 63 -72.65 -24.27 1.40
C SER A 63 -71.50 -24.12 0.40
N ARG A 64 -71.82 -23.91 -0.88
CA ARG A 64 -70.87 -23.68 -1.96
C ARG A 64 -70.15 -22.34 -1.80
N PHE A 65 -70.88 -21.28 -1.43
CA PHE A 65 -70.33 -19.96 -1.16
C PHE A 65 -69.35 -19.98 0.01
N VAL A 66 -69.70 -20.62 1.13
CA VAL A 66 -68.82 -20.72 2.31
C VAL A 66 -67.52 -21.44 1.98
N LYS A 67 -67.58 -22.55 1.22
CA LYS A 67 -66.38 -23.26 0.76
C LYS A 67 -65.51 -22.39 -0.16
N ALA A 68 -66.11 -21.66 -1.10
CA ALA A 68 -65.39 -20.76 -2.01
C ALA A 68 -64.77 -19.55 -1.27
N TRP A 69 -65.46 -19.01 -0.26
CA TRP A 69 -65.02 -17.90 0.55
C TRP A 69 -63.75 -18.22 1.34
N GLY A 70 -63.65 -19.43 1.91
CA GLY A 70 -62.45 -19.91 2.59
C GLY A 70 -61.22 -19.91 1.67
N GLY A 71 -61.37 -20.40 0.44
CA GLY A 71 -60.30 -20.39 -0.57
C GLY A 71 -59.88 -18.98 -1.00
N TYR A 72 -60.83 -18.06 -1.17
CA TYR A 72 -60.56 -16.67 -1.51
C TYR A 72 -59.77 -15.95 -0.40
N LYS A 73 -60.18 -16.11 0.86
CA LYS A 73 -59.51 -15.50 2.02
C LYS A 73 -58.06 -15.97 2.14
N ALA A 74 -57.80 -17.26 1.91
CA ALA A 74 -56.44 -17.81 1.92
C ALA A 74 -55.57 -17.22 0.78
N GLN A 75 -56.14 -17.00 -0.41
CA GLN A 75 -55.42 -16.35 -1.52
C GLN A 75 -55.13 -14.88 -1.23
N LEU A 76 -56.05 -14.17 -0.58
CA LEU A 76 -55.88 -12.77 -0.21
C LEU A 76 -54.69 -12.62 0.76
N LEU A 77 -54.67 -13.45 1.81
CA LEU A 77 -53.60 -13.46 2.81
C LEU A 77 -52.24 -13.82 2.17
N LYS A 78 -52.23 -14.78 1.24
CA LYS A 78 -51.02 -15.15 0.49
C LYS A 78 -50.49 -13.97 -0.35
N ARG A 79 -51.37 -13.18 -0.97
CA ARG A 79 -50.97 -12.00 -1.74
C ARG A 79 -50.44 -10.87 -0.85
N GLU A 80 -51.07 -10.63 0.29
CA GLU A 80 -50.57 -9.65 1.27
C GLU A 80 -49.15 -10.03 1.72
N ASN A 81 -48.92 -11.30 2.08
CA ASN A 81 -47.59 -11.78 2.46
C ASN A 81 -46.56 -11.63 1.34
N GLN A 82 -46.94 -11.89 0.08
CA GLN A 82 -46.04 -11.68 -1.06
C GLN A 82 -45.69 -10.20 -1.26
N ILE A 83 -46.66 -9.30 -1.04
CA ILE A 83 -46.43 -7.85 -1.14
C ILE A 83 -45.47 -7.40 -0.04
N THR A 84 -45.66 -7.85 1.20
CA THR A 84 -44.77 -7.49 2.31
C THR A 84 -43.35 -8.01 2.09
N GLU A 85 -43.21 -9.26 1.64
CA GLU A 85 -41.91 -9.87 1.34
C GLU A 85 -41.17 -9.12 0.22
N LEU A 86 -41.90 -8.65 -0.80
CA LEU A 86 -41.34 -7.79 -1.86
C LEU A 86 -40.87 -6.43 -1.32
N PHE A 87 -41.63 -5.82 -0.40
CA PHE A 87 -41.22 -4.55 0.22
C PHE A 87 -39.95 -4.70 1.07
N ASP A 88 -39.85 -5.77 1.85
CA ASP A 88 -38.67 -6.05 2.68
C ASP A 88 -37.44 -6.33 1.81
N SER A 89 -37.58 -7.16 0.77
CA SER A 89 -36.51 -7.42 -0.20
C SER A 89 -36.02 -6.15 -0.89
N ARG A 90 -36.94 -5.26 -1.30
CA ARG A 90 -36.58 -3.96 -1.90
C ARG A 90 -35.82 -3.08 -0.92
N ARG A 91 -36.19 -3.09 0.36
CA ARG A 91 -35.53 -2.30 1.42
C ARG A 91 -34.12 -2.82 1.69
N GLU A 92 -33.93 -4.14 1.77
CA GLU A 92 -32.61 -4.75 1.90
C GLU A 92 -31.69 -4.45 0.71
N LEU A 93 -32.21 -4.56 -0.51
CA LEU A 93 -31.45 -4.22 -1.71
C LEU A 93 -31.01 -2.76 -1.70
N GLY A 94 -31.91 -1.84 -1.33
CA GLY A 94 -31.58 -0.42 -1.18
C GLY A 94 -30.51 -0.15 -0.12
N ALA A 95 -30.55 -0.86 1.01
CA ALA A 95 -29.52 -0.76 2.05
C ALA A 95 -28.16 -1.26 1.56
N ARG A 96 -28.11 -2.42 0.89
CA ARG A 96 -26.88 -2.96 0.29
C ARG A 96 -26.28 -1.99 -0.73
N VAL A 97 -27.10 -1.47 -1.64
CA VAL A 97 -26.64 -0.50 -2.65
C VAL A 97 -26.00 0.74 -2.01
N ARG A 98 -26.59 1.30 -0.95
CA ARG A 98 -26.00 2.43 -0.21
C ARG A 98 -24.67 2.05 0.44
N THR A 99 -24.56 0.89 1.07
CA THR A 99 -23.31 0.45 1.70
C THR A 99 -22.19 0.24 0.69
N TYR A 100 -22.51 -0.29 -0.51
CA TYR A 100 -21.55 -0.45 -1.59
C TYR A 100 -21.12 0.89 -2.19
N SER A 101 -22.06 1.84 -2.36
CA SER A 101 -21.74 3.22 -2.79
C SER A 101 -20.82 3.91 -1.80
N ASP A 102 -21.13 3.85 -0.50
CA ASP A 102 -20.33 4.47 0.55
C ASP A 102 -18.92 3.86 0.63
N HIS A 103 -18.77 2.54 0.43
CA HIS A 103 -17.45 1.91 0.30
C HIS A 103 -16.70 2.36 -0.94
N ALA A 104 -17.37 2.50 -2.09
CA ALA A 104 -16.75 2.97 -3.32
C ALA A 104 -16.31 4.43 -3.21
N ASP A 105 -17.10 5.29 -2.58
CA ASP A 105 -16.77 6.69 -2.35
C ASP A 105 -15.59 6.83 -1.39
N LYS A 106 -15.56 6.04 -0.30
CA LYS A 106 -14.40 5.96 0.61
C LYS A 106 -13.13 5.51 -0.10
N LEU A 107 -13.24 4.50 -0.97
CA LEU A 107 -12.10 4.03 -1.76
C LEU A 107 -11.61 5.11 -2.73
N LYS A 108 -12.52 5.81 -3.41
CA LYS A 108 -12.18 6.90 -4.32
C LYS A 108 -11.47 8.04 -3.60
N LEU A 109 -11.95 8.42 -2.42
CA LEU A 109 -11.36 9.46 -1.59
C LEU A 109 -9.97 9.04 -1.11
N PHE A 110 -9.81 7.79 -0.64
CA PHE A 110 -8.51 7.24 -0.27
C PHE A 110 -7.51 7.19 -1.43
N ILE A 111 -7.94 6.75 -2.62
CA ILE A 111 -7.09 6.74 -3.82
C ILE A 111 -6.70 8.16 -4.21
N SER A 112 -7.65 9.10 -4.18
CA SER A 112 -7.39 10.51 -4.48
C SER A 112 -6.37 11.10 -3.52
N ASP A 113 -6.54 10.92 -2.21
CA ASP A 113 -5.61 11.42 -1.19
C ASP A 113 -4.22 10.81 -1.36
N ARG A 114 -4.13 9.50 -1.62
CA ARG A 114 -2.85 8.83 -1.86
C ARG A 114 -2.18 9.29 -3.13
N LEU A 115 -2.91 9.43 -4.23
CA LEU A 115 -2.36 9.94 -5.49
C LEU A 115 -1.88 11.37 -5.34
N LEU A 116 -2.63 12.21 -4.62
CA LEU A 116 -2.26 13.60 -4.40
C LEU A 116 -0.99 13.70 -3.53
N GLU A 117 -0.89 12.86 -2.48
CA GLU A 117 0.34 12.72 -1.69
C GLU A 117 1.53 12.32 -2.58
N TYR A 118 1.39 11.29 -3.43
CA TYR A 118 2.46 10.89 -4.36
C TYR A 118 2.84 11.98 -5.36
N ILE A 119 1.86 12.68 -5.95
CA ILE A 119 2.10 13.79 -6.89
C ILE A 119 2.84 14.93 -6.21
N GLU A 120 2.43 15.33 -5.00
CA GLU A 120 3.09 16.40 -4.24
C GLU A 120 4.53 16.02 -3.87
N TYR A 121 4.77 14.75 -3.51
CA TYR A 121 6.13 14.27 -3.26
C TYR A 121 7.00 14.26 -4.52
N ASP A 122 6.45 13.83 -5.65
CA ASP A 122 7.16 13.79 -6.94
C ASP A 122 7.53 15.20 -7.40
N GLU A 123 6.62 16.17 -7.25
CA GLU A 123 6.87 17.58 -7.55
C GLU A 123 7.98 18.16 -6.64
N LYS A 124 7.93 17.88 -5.33
CA LYS A 124 9.00 18.30 -4.39
C LYS A 124 10.34 17.65 -4.71
N PHE A 125 10.34 16.39 -5.12
CA PHE A 125 11.55 15.66 -5.51
C PHE A 125 12.16 16.27 -6.78
N LEU A 126 11.33 16.52 -7.79
CA LEU A 126 11.75 17.15 -9.04
C LEU A 126 12.29 18.57 -8.79
N HIS A 127 11.62 19.34 -7.92
CA HIS A 127 12.07 20.66 -7.52
C HIS A 127 13.43 20.61 -6.80
N PHE A 128 13.64 19.66 -5.87
CA PHE A 128 14.93 19.48 -5.20
C PHE A 128 16.03 19.08 -6.18
N LYS A 129 15.72 18.20 -7.14
CA LYS A 129 16.66 17.78 -8.17
C LYS A 129 17.08 18.94 -9.08
N ASN A 130 16.13 19.80 -9.46
CA ASN A 130 16.43 21.02 -10.21
C ASN A 130 17.34 21.97 -9.42
N ILE A 131 17.04 22.19 -8.12
CA ILE A 131 17.91 22.98 -7.24
C ILE A 131 19.32 22.37 -7.18
N ALA A 132 19.44 21.06 -6.96
CA ALA A 132 20.74 20.40 -6.90
C ALA A 132 21.52 20.57 -8.22
N SER A 133 20.85 20.49 -9.36
CA SER A 133 21.46 20.66 -10.68
C SER A 133 21.96 22.10 -10.89
N GLU A 134 21.18 23.08 -10.49
CA GLU A 134 21.56 24.50 -10.54
C GLU A 134 22.72 24.82 -9.58
N VAL A 135 22.66 24.30 -8.34
CA VAL A 135 23.75 24.43 -7.35
C VAL A 135 25.03 23.78 -7.88
N ARG A 136 24.94 22.60 -8.51
CA ARG A 136 26.08 21.93 -9.14
C ARG A 136 26.66 22.79 -10.26
N HIS A 137 25.83 23.28 -11.18
CA HIS A 137 26.27 24.09 -12.32
C HIS A 137 27.00 25.36 -11.89
N ASN A 138 26.41 26.11 -10.96
CA ASN A 138 27.01 27.35 -10.44
C ASN A 138 28.20 27.05 -9.50
N GLY A 139 28.18 25.90 -8.85
CA GLY A 139 29.17 25.47 -7.86
C GLY A 139 30.48 24.97 -8.44
N VAL A 140 30.54 24.51 -9.70
CA VAL A 140 31.76 23.95 -10.32
C VAL A 140 32.96 24.89 -10.16
N ILE A 141 32.78 26.18 -10.49
CA ILE A 141 33.88 27.16 -10.47
C ILE A 141 34.36 27.41 -9.04
N SER A 142 33.42 27.51 -8.09
CA SER A 142 33.73 27.72 -6.69
C SER A 142 34.43 26.51 -6.07
N TYR A 143 33.99 25.31 -6.43
CA TYR A 143 34.61 24.04 -6.05
C TYR A 143 36.05 23.96 -6.55
N ASP A 144 36.28 24.21 -7.84
CA ASP A 144 37.61 24.15 -8.45
C ASP A 144 38.59 25.15 -7.81
N ARG A 145 38.13 26.38 -7.55
CA ARG A 145 38.92 27.39 -6.83
C ARG A 145 39.25 26.97 -5.40
N ALA A 146 38.27 26.48 -4.65
CA ALA A 146 38.49 26.04 -3.27
C ALA A 146 39.43 24.83 -3.22
N GLN A 147 39.24 23.86 -4.11
CA GLN A 147 40.07 22.67 -4.21
C GLN A 147 41.51 23.01 -4.58
N THR A 148 41.72 23.92 -5.54
CA THR A 148 43.06 24.38 -5.92
C THR A 148 43.74 25.12 -4.76
N ALA A 149 43.00 25.99 -4.05
CA ALA A 149 43.54 26.72 -2.90
C ALA A 149 43.94 25.78 -1.75
N LEU A 150 43.12 24.76 -1.47
CA LEU A 150 43.41 23.75 -0.43
C LEU A 150 44.64 22.92 -0.79
N LYS A 151 44.77 22.47 -2.04
CA LYS A 151 45.96 21.74 -2.52
C LYS A 151 47.23 22.58 -2.43
N MET A 152 47.17 23.83 -2.90
CA MET A 152 48.30 24.76 -2.79
C MET A 152 48.70 25.01 -1.33
N ALA A 153 47.73 25.16 -0.42
CA ALA A 153 48.00 25.33 1.00
C ALA A 153 48.66 24.07 1.61
N ALA A 154 48.15 22.87 1.29
CA ALA A 154 48.74 21.61 1.72
C ALA A 154 50.19 21.45 1.24
N GLU A 155 50.47 21.74 -0.04
CA GLU A 155 51.82 21.69 -0.61
C GLU A 155 52.79 22.69 0.05
N LEU A 156 52.32 23.91 0.35
CA LEU A 156 53.13 24.92 1.04
C LEU A 156 53.47 24.52 2.48
N CYS A 157 52.52 23.92 3.20
CA CYS A 157 52.73 23.42 4.56
C CYS A 157 53.60 22.16 4.58
N ALA A 158 53.46 21.25 3.61
CA ALA A 158 54.30 20.05 3.50
C ALA A 158 55.79 20.36 3.31
N ASN A 159 56.11 21.49 2.67
CA ASN A 159 57.48 21.96 2.47
C ASN A 159 58.12 22.59 3.72
N LYS A 160 57.32 22.88 4.76
CA LYS A 160 57.84 23.37 6.05
C LYS A 160 57.99 22.18 7.01
N ILE A 161 59.21 22.00 7.52
CA ILE A 161 59.67 20.80 8.24
C ILE A 161 58.95 20.57 9.59
N ASP A 162 58.13 21.51 10.09
CA ASP A 162 57.60 21.50 11.47
C ASP A 162 56.06 21.59 11.57
N GLU A 163 55.33 21.73 10.46
CA GLU A 163 53.85 21.95 10.42
C GLU A 163 53.09 20.77 9.78
N GLY A 164 53.50 19.53 10.08
CA GLY A 164 52.88 18.32 9.53
C GLY A 164 51.38 18.17 9.84
N ASP A 165 50.91 18.76 10.94
CA ASP A 165 49.48 18.76 11.31
C ASP A 165 48.64 19.78 10.53
N GLU A 166 49.23 20.91 10.07
CA GLU A 166 48.49 21.89 9.25
C GLU A 166 48.29 21.39 7.82
N ALA A 167 49.32 20.78 7.23
CA ALA A 167 49.20 20.15 5.90
C ALA A 167 48.07 19.09 5.88
N ARG A 168 47.99 18.27 6.94
CA ARG A 168 46.93 17.27 7.13
C ARG A 168 45.54 17.89 7.21
N GLN A 169 45.38 19.00 7.92
CA GLN A 169 44.07 19.69 8.00
C GLN A 169 43.59 20.15 6.62
N PHE A 170 44.49 20.62 5.76
CA PHE A 170 44.13 21.01 4.39
C PHE A 170 43.78 19.81 3.51
N GLU A 171 44.48 18.68 3.67
CA GLU A 171 44.13 17.42 3.00
C GLU A 171 42.76 16.90 3.44
N GLU A 172 42.47 16.90 4.74
CA GLU A 172 41.17 16.52 5.31
C GLU A 172 40.03 17.42 4.81
N ALA A 173 40.28 18.74 4.74
CA ALA A 173 39.34 19.70 4.18
C ALA A 173 39.09 19.44 2.68
N SER A 174 40.13 19.08 1.93
CA SER A 174 40.04 18.74 0.51
C SER A 174 39.24 17.45 0.29
N GLU A 175 39.50 16.40 1.08
CA GLU A 175 38.71 15.16 1.03
C GLU A 175 37.23 15.39 1.39
N SER A 176 36.96 16.28 2.34
CA SER A 176 35.61 16.64 2.75
C SER A 176 34.87 17.40 1.65
N LEU A 177 35.57 18.33 0.98
CA LEU A 177 35.04 19.06 -0.17
C LEU A 177 34.74 18.12 -1.34
N LEU A 178 35.63 17.17 -1.62
CA LEU A 178 35.42 16.13 -2.65
C LEU A 178 34.21 15.25 -2.31
N TYR A 179 34.05 14.85 -1.05
CA TYR A 179 32.87 14.10 -0.61
C TYR A 179 31.57 14.86 -0.88
N LEU A 180 31.52 16.15 -0.52
CA LEU A 180 30.37 17.00 -0.78
C LEU A 180 30.06 17.11 -2.28
N TRP A 181 31.10 17.20 -3.11
CA TRP A 181 30.93 17.23 -4.56
C TRP A 181 30.32 15.93 -5.10
N ASP A 182 30.79 14.77 -4.64
CA ASP A 182 30.25 13.47 -5.06
C ASP A 182 28.80 13.27 -4.61
N LEU A 183 28.43 13.76 -3.42
CA LEU A 183 27.04 13.76 -2.97
C LEU A 183 26.15 14.60 -3.87
N LEU A 184 26.65 15.77 -4.30
CA LEU A 184 25.95 16.63 -5.24
C LEU A 184 25.85 15.97 -6.62
N ASP A 185 26.89 15.29 -7.09
CA ASP A 185 26.90 14.55 -8.35
C ASP A 185 25.81 13.46 -8.36
N ILE A 186 25.75 12.64 -7.29
CA ILE A 186 24.69 11.63 -7.11
C ILE A 186 23.30 12.28 -7.06
N ALA A 187 23.13 13.38 -6.32
CA ALA A 187 21.83 14.04 -6.15
C ALA A 187 21.28 14.62 -7.46
N THR A 188 22.15 14.99 -8.40
CA THR A 188 21.76 15.53 -9.72
C THR A 188 21.53 14.45 -10.77
N THR A 189 21.94 13.22 -10.50
CA THR A 189 21.89 12.12 -11.47
C THR A 189 20.46 11.59 -11.66
N ASP A 190 20.08 11.29 -12.90
CA ASP A 190 18.78 10.70 -13.23
C ASP A 190 18.64 9.24 -12.78
N ASN A 191 19.68 8.45 -13.02
CA ASN A 191 19.75 7.04 -12.68
C ASN A 191 21.05 6.75 -11.93
N ILE A 192 20.95 6.64 -10.60
CA ILE A 192 22.08 6.44 -9.69
C ILE A 192 22.77 5.11 -9.97
N THR A 193 22.00 4.04 -10.16
CA THR A 193 22.53 2.71 -10.52
C THR A 193 23.45 2.80 -11.74
N LEU A 194 22.97 3.42 -12.83
CA LEU A 194 23.74 3.55 -14.06
C LEU A 194 24.99 4.43 -13.88
N HIS A 195 24.88 5.51 -13.10
CA HIS A 195 26.02 6.38 -12.82
C HIS A 195 27.11 5.66 -12.01
N VAL A 196 26.72 4.93 -10.97
CA VAL A 196 27.64 4.13 -10.16
C VAL A 196 28.31 3.06 -11.01
N ALA A 197 27.55 2.33 -11.82
CA ALA A 197 28.09 1.33 -12.74
C ALA A 197 29.10 1.95 -13.72
N LYS A 198 28.78 3.12 -14.31
CA LYS A 198 29.71 3.85 -15.17
C LYS A 198 31.02 4.18 -14.45
N ARG A 199 30.96 4.65 -13.20
CA ARG A 199 32.17 4.96 -12.41
C ARG A 199 33.04 3.73 -12.17
N ILE A 200 32.43 2.55 -12.01
CA ILE A 200 33.16 1.29 -11.87
C ILE A 200 33.86 0.95 -13.18
N TYR A 201 33.18 1.04 -14.32
CA TYR A 201 33.81 0.80 -15.64
C TYR A 201 34.96 1.78 -15.93
N ASP A 202 34.78 3.07 -15.65
CA ASP A 202 35.84 4.05 -15.82
C ASP A 202 37.04 3.72 -14.90
N SER A 203 36.78 3.25 -13.67
CA SER A 203 37.82 2.83 -12.71
C SER A 203 38.55 1.56 -13.18
N GLU A 204 37.82 0.61 -13.74
CA GLU A 204 38.37 -0.61 -14.34
C GLU A 204 39.31 -0.26 -15.50
N GLU A 205 38.90 0.66 -16.39
CA GLU A 205 39.74 1.15 -17.48
C GLU A 205 41.03 1.77 -16.95
N TYR A 206 40.94 2.67 -15.96
CA TYR A 206 42.10 3.31 -15.36
C TYR A 206 43.02 2.32 -14.64
N TYR A 207 42.45 1.33 -13.95
CA TYR A 207 43.21 0.27 -13.30
C TYR A 207 44.05 -0.52 -14.32
N PHE A 208 43.44 -0.94 -15.44
CA PHE A 208 44.19 -1.64 -16.49
C PHE A 208 45.20 -0.75 -17.19
N GLN A 209 44.90 0.53 -17.42
CA GLN A 209 45.86 1.47 -18.00
C GLN A 209 47.07 1.70 -17.09
N SER A 210 46.86 1.79 -15.77
CA SER A 210 47.92 1.86 -14.76
C SER A 210 48.83 0.63 -14.83
N MET A 211 48.23 -0.58 -14.82
CA MET A 211 48.99 -1.83 -14.91
C MET A 211 49.78 -1.98 -16.22
N LEU A 212 49.20 -1.58 -17.36
CA LEU A 212 49.82 -1.74 -18.67
C LEU A 212 50.91 -0.70 -18.94
N ASN A 213 50.67 0.57 -18.59
CA ASN A 213 51.56 1.68 -18.94
C ASN A 213 52.56 2.04 -17.84
N LYS A 214 52.48 1.40 -16.65
CA LYS A 214 53.22 1.81 -15.43
C LYS A 214 53.09 3.31 -15.14
N LYS A 215 51.93 3.88 -15.48
CA LYS A 215 51.62 5.27 -15.14
C LYS A 215 51.41 5.35 -13.64
N GLU A 216 52.01 6.36 -13.01
CA GLU A 216 51.79 6.61 -11.59
C GLU A 216 50.32 6.97 -11.36
N GLU A 217 49.76 6.55 -10.21
CA GLU A 217 48.35 6.80 -9.86
C GLU A 217 47.97 8.29 -9.89
N SER A 218 48.95 9.18 -9.72
CA SER A 218 48.79 10.63 -9.80
C SER A 218 48.44 11.18 -11.19
N GLU A 219 48.59 10.39 -12.25
CA GLU A 219 48.19 10.79 -13.61
C GLU A 219 46.68 10.64 -13.86
N PHE A 220 45.95 9.94 -12.99
CA PHE A 220 44.52 9.73 -13.13
C PHE A 220 43.73 10.75 -12.31
N PRO A 221 42.54 11.17 -12.79
CA PRO A 221 41.72 12.15 -12.09
C PRO A 221 41.21 11.67 -10.71
N TYR A 222 41.18 10.36 -10.48
CA TYR A 222 40.81 9.73 -9.20
C TYR A 222 41.47 8.34 -9.08
N SER A 223 41.69 7.89 -7.85
CA SER A 223 42.19 6.55 -7.56
C SER A 223 41.18 5.50 -8.02
N PRO A 224 41.59 4.51 -8.85
CA PRO A 224 40.67 3.53 -9.42
C PRO A 224 40.17 2.50 -8.39
N THR A 225 40.92 2.31 -7.31
CA THR A 225 40.66 1.32 -6.28
C THR A 225 40.53 1.97 -4.90
N PHE A 226 39.76 1.33 -4.02
CA PHE A 226 39.66 1.72 -2.62
C PHE A 226 39.42 0.49 -1.73
N SER A 227 39.90 0.53 -0.48
CA SER A 227 39.63 -0.50 0.52
C SER A 227 38.23 -0.32 1.14
N MET A 228 37.47 -1.39 1.34
CA MET A 228 36.18 -1.31 2.03
C MET A 228 36.31 -0.89 3.50
N PHE A 229 37.39 -1.30 4.15
CA PHE A 229 37.69 -0.83 5.50
C PHE A 229 37.87 0.70 5.54
N SER A 230 38.53 1.29 4.54
CA SER A 230 38.71 2.75 4.47
C SER A 230 37.37 3.51 4.39
N ALA A 231 36.41 2.99 3.61
CA ALA A 231 35.06 3.55 3.51
C ALA A 231 34.30 3.37 4.84
N LEU A 232 34.39 2.19 5.46
CA LEU A 232 33.79 1.90 6.76
C LEU A 232 34.32 2.81 7.86
N ARG A 233 35.64 3.02 7.90
CA ARG A 233 36.27 3.93 8.85
C ARG A 233 35.75 5.35 8.71
N LYS A 234 35.71 5.89 7.48
CA LYS A 234 35.21 7.25 7.20
C LYS A 234 33.74 7.43 7.63
N ALA A 235 32.89 6.42 7.43
CA ALA A 235 31.48 6.48 7.83
C ALA A 235 31.24 6.25 9.33
N LEU A 236 32.04 5.38 9.97
CA LEU A 236 31.81 4.95 11.35
C LEU A 236 32.40 5.92 12.38
N TRP A 237 33.62 6.40 12.17
CA TRP A 237 34.36 7.20 13.15
C TRP A 237 33.62 8.46 13.63
N PRO A 238 32.96 9.24 12.75
CA PRO A 238 32.19 10.42 13.17
C PRO A 238 31.04 10.09 14.14
N VAL A 239 30.60 8.84 14.21
CA VAL A 239 29.48 8.38 15.04
C VAL A 239 29.96 7.65 16.32
N THR A 240 31.26 7.35 16.44
CA THR A 240 31.87 6.69 17.60
C THR A 240 32.27 7.68 18.70
N GLU A 241 32.23 7.25 19.96
CA GLU A 241 32.54 8.11 21.13
C GLU A 241 34.05 8.27 21.38
N SER A 242 34.87 7.38 20.82
CA SER A 242 36.33 7.41 20.91
C SER A 242 36.94 7.02 19.58
N PRO A 243 37.15 7.99 18.67
CA PRO A 243 37.92 7.74 17.46
C PRO A 243 39.36 7.45 17.90
N GLN A 244 39.75 6.18 17.91
CA GLN A 244 41.18 5.88 17.79
C GLN A 244 41.57 6.47 16.45
N HIS A 245 42.48 7.44 16.37
CA HIS A 245 43.02 7.88 15.09
C HIS A 245 44.26 7.03 14.77
N PRO A 246 44.14 5.77 14.29
CA PRO A 246 45.26 5.19 13.57
C PRO A 246 45.44 6.06 12.32
N GLY A 247 46.69 6.36 11.97
CA GLY A 247 47.04 7.22 10.85
C GLY A 247 46.23 6.89 9.59
N TYR A 248 45.98 7.93 8.79
CA TYR A 248 45.02 7.93 7.68
C TYR A 248 45.22 6.81 6.64
N ASP A 249 46.38 6.15 6.57
CA ASP A 249 46.69 5.16 5.52
C ASP A 249 47.15 3.79 6.01
N ALA A 250 47.19 3.54 7.32
CA ALA A 250 47.59 2.21 7.80
C ALA A 250 46.40 1.24 7.67
N LEU A 251 46.52 0.28 6.73
CA LEU A 251 45.71 -0.94 6.76
C LEU A 251 45.88 -1.58 8.15
N PRO A 252 44.79 -1.90 8.86
CA PRO A 252 44.90 -2.52 10.16
C PRO A 252 45.43 -3.95 9.99
N ASP A 253 46.16 -4.45 11.00
CA ASP A 253 46.45 -5.87 11.08
C ASP A 253 45.11 -6.64 11.18
N LEU A 254 44.90 -7.60 10.27
CA LEU A 254 43.68 -8.40 10.20
C LEU A 254 43.84 -9.72 10.95
N PRO A 255 42.84 -10.17 11.74
CA PRO A 255 41.54 -9.54 11.95
C PRO A 255 41.59 -8.32 12.88
N PHE A 256 40.90 -7.24 12.48
CA PHE A 256 40.77 -6.03 13.28
C PHE A 256 39.47 -6.04 14.08
N GLU A 257 39.56 -5.80 15.38
CA GLU A 257 38.40 -5.73 16.27
C GLU A 257 38.37 -4.37 16.97
N TYR A 258 37.23 -3.69 16.89
CA TYR A 258 36.97 -2.45 17.60
C TYR A 258 35.66 -2.56 18.37
N HIS A 259 35.63 -2.06 19.60
CA HIS A 259 34.41 -2.01 20.39
C HIS A 259 34.37 -0.76 21.26
N ASP A 260 33.22 -0.10 21.28
CA ASP A 260 32.91 1.00 22.20
C ASP A 260 31.58 0.72 22.93
N GLU A 261 30.96 1.74 23.52
CA GLU A 261 29.66 1.56 24.19
C GLU A 261 28.52 1.21 23.22
N ARG A 262 28.61 1.63 21.95
CA ARG A 262 27.52 1.58 20.96
C ARG A 262 27.75 0.59 19.82
N PHE A 263 29.00 0.33 19.47
CA PHE A 263 29.43 -0.42 18.31
C PHE A 263 30.36 -1.57 18.69
N HIS A 264 30.26 -2.65 17.91
CA HIS A 264 31.19 -3.75 17.91
C HIS A 264 31.51 -4.08 16.45
N LEU A 265 32.72 -3.75 16.02
CA LEU A 265 33.24 -3.93 14.68
C LEU A 265 34.22 -5.10 14.66
N LEU A 266 34.00 -6.04 13.75
CA LEU A 266 34.91 -7.12 13.42
C LEU A 266 35.21 -7.10 11.93
N VAL A 267 36.46 -6.87 11.57
CA VAL A 267 36.96 -6.92 10.19
C VAL A 267 37.85 -8.16 10.09
N ARG A 268 37.36 -9.18 9.38
CA ARG A 268 38.10 -10.43 9.20
C ARG A 268 39.03 -10.37 8.00
N ASP A 269 38.55 -9.75 6.94
CA ASP A 269 39.22 -9.65 5.67
C ASP A 269 38.79 -8.34 4.99
N ASP A 270 39.65 -7.80 4.13
CA ASP A 270 39.41 -6.59 3.33
C ASP A 270 39.84 -6.83 1.88
N CYS A 271 39.33 -6.03 0.97
CA CYS A 271 39.77 -6.08 -0.43
C CYS A 271 39.68 -4.73 -1.10
N ASP A 272 40.53 -4.55 -2.11
CA ASP A 272 40.46 -3.42 -3.01
C ASP A 272 39.27 -3.59 -3.94
N MET A 273 38.38 -2.59 -3.91
CA MET A 273 37.19 -2.49 -4.74
C MET A 273 37.40 -1.42 -5.81
N LEU A 274 36.85 -1.65 -6.99
CA LEU A 274 36.80 -0.64 -8.06
C LEU A 274 35.67 0.36 -7.82
N GLY A 275 35.89 1.62 -8.16
CA GLY A 275 34.86 2.66 -8.12
C GLY A 275 35.14 3.74 -7.07
N ASN A 276 34.08 4.45 -6.67
CA ASN A 276 34.22 5.60 -5.78
C ASN A 276 33.94 5.23 -4.31
N ARG A 277 34.99 5.36 -3.46
CA ARG A 277 34.93 5.22 -1.99
C ARG A 277 33.75 5.99 -1.37
N ASN A 278 33.49 7.20 -1.84
CA ASN A 278 32.46 8.09 -1.29
C ASN A 278 31.04 7.56 -1.50
N HIS A 279 30.79 6.75 -2.55
CA HIS A 279 29.50 6.07 -2.73
C HIS A 279 29.26 5.05 -1.61
N MET A 280 30.30 4.28 -1.24
CA MET A 280 30.23 3.36 -0.11
C MET A 280 30.05 4.10 1.22
N VAL A 281 30.76 5.21 1.43
CA VAL A 281 30.58 6.05 2.62
C VAL A 281 29.13 6.50 2.77
N LEU A 282 28.50 7.01 1.70
CA LEU A 282 27.09 7.40 1.71
C LEU A 282 26.15 6.23 2.06
N LEU A 283 26.39 5.06 1.46
CA LEU A 283 25.62 3.84 1.77
C LEU A 283 25.74 3.48 3.25
N LEU A 284 26.96 3.49 3.78
CA LEU A 284 27.27 3.13 5.16
C LEU A 284 26.69 4.11 6.15
N GLU A 285 26.84 5.42 5.93
CA GLU A 285 26.24 6.46 6.76
C GLU A 285 24.72 6.28 6.85
N ASN A 286 24.05 5.98 5.74
CA ASN A 286 22.60 5.72 5.75
C ASN A 286 22.23 4.48 6.58
N LEU A 287 22.99 3.39 6.47
CA LEU A 287 22.74 2.18 7.24
C LEU A 287 23.05 2.37 8.73
N LEU A 288 24.17 3.00 9.07
CA LEU A 288 24.59 3.28 10.45
C LEU A 288 23.61 4.23 11.15
N ASN A 289 23.22 5.32 10.50
CA ASN A 289 22.24 6.26 11.05
C ASN A 289 20.87 5.60 11.29
N ASN A 290 20.47 4.68 10.40
CA ASN A 290 19.27 3.88 10.63
C ASN A 290 19.44 2.89 11.79
N ALA A 291 20.58 2.21 11.87
CA ALA A 291 20.88 1.26 12.95
C ALA A 291 20.84 1.93 14.32
N VAL A 292 21.48 3.10 14.47
CA VAL A 292 21.51 3.93 15.68
C VAL A 292 20.09 4.38 16.05
N TYR A 293 19.37 5.00 15.12
CA TYR A 293 18.02 5.51 15.36
C TYR A 293 17.04 4.43 15.88
N TYR A 294 17.10 3.22 15.32
CA TYR A 294 16.21 2.12 15.73
C TYR A 294 16.73 1.36 16.95
N ALA A 295 18.03 1.40 17.25
CA ALA A 295 18.58 0.86 18.49
C ALA A 295 18.09 1.66 19.71
N ASP A 296 18.04 2.99 19.60
CA ASP A 296 17.63 3.89 20.69
C ASP A 296 16.13 3.85 21.03
N GLN A 297 15.28 3.34 20.13
CA GLN A 297 13.84 3.25 20.35
C GLN A 297 13.42 2.16 21.36
N LYS A 298 14.33 1.27 21.79
CA LYS A 298 14.00 0.23 22.77
C LYS A 298 13.99 0.78 24.19
N THR A 299 12.91 0.50 24.92
CA THR A 299 12.71 0.90 26.33
C THR A 299 13.70 0.26 27.31
N SER A 300 14.36 -0.84 26.93
CA SER A 300 15.34 -1.53 27.77
C SER A 300 16.76 -1.25 27.26
N LYS A 301 17.42 -0.25 27.86
CA LYS A 301 18.85 0.02 27.67
C LYS A 301 19.67 -1.08 28.35
N SER A 302 19.85 -2.20 27.67
CA SER A 302 20.84 -3.20 28.10
C SER A 302 22.24 -2.71 27.71
N LYS A 303 23.21 -2.83 28.62
CA LYS A 303 24.65 -2.58 28.38
C LYS A 303 25.23 -3.37 27.20
N TYR A 304 24.51 -4.40 26.73
CA TYR A 304 24.88 -5.26 25.61
C TYR A 304 24.13 -4.93 24.30
N SER A 305 23.48 -3.77 24.19
CA SER A 305 22.70 -3.36 23.01
C SER A 305 23.55 -2.71 21.91
N ARG A 306 24.76 -3.23 21.68
CA ARG A 306 25.67 -2.70 20.65
C ARG A 306 25.18 -3.06 19.25
N ILE A 307 25.42 -2.16 18.31
CA ILE A 307 25.33 -2.39 16.87
C ILE A 307 26.55 -3.22 16.48
N ALA A 308 26.32 -4.38 15.89
CA ALA A 308 27.40 -5.25 15.43
C ALA A 308 27.65 -5.03 13.93
N ILE A 309 28.91 -4.85 13.56
CA ILE A 309 29.35 -4.66 12.19
C ILE A 309 30.37 -5.75 11.88
N LEU A 310 30.14 -6.53 10.84
CA LEU A 310 31.05 -7.57 10.38
C LEU A 310 31.41 -7.32 8.92
N LEU A 311 32.70 -7.15 8.64
CA LEU A 311 33.25 -7.13 7.28
C LEU A 311 34.03 -8.43 7.04
N VAL A 312 33.62 -9.17 6.02
CA VAL A 312 34.24 -10.45 5.66
C VAL A 312 34.22 -10.64 4.15
N ARG A 313 35.32 -11.15 3.60
CA ARG A 313 35.39 -11.59 2.22
C ARG A 313 34.85 -13.02 2.08
N GLN A 314 33.97 -13.23 1.12
CA GLN A 314 33.44 -14.54 0.75
C GLN A 314 33.66 -14.76 -0.75
N GLN A 315 34.67 -15.56 -1.11
CA GLN A 315 35.04 -15.83 -2.50
C GLN A 315 35.28 -14.53 -3.29
N ASP A 316 34.37 -14.21 -4.21
CA ASP A 316 34.42 -13.05 -5.12
C ASP A 316 33.57 -11.87 -4.63
N GLN A 317 33.09 -11.90 -3.38
CA GLN A 317 32.26 -10.86 -2.81
C GLN A 317 32.77 -10.40 -1.45
N ILE A 318 32.56 -9.12 -1.15
CA ILE A 318 32.75 -8.57 0.18
C ILE A 318 31.38 -8.44 0.86
N VAL A 319 31.22 -9.09 2.01
CA VAL A 319 29.97 -9.12 2.75
C VAL A 319 30.10 -8.23 3.97
N LEU A 320 29.33 -7.15 3.98
CA LEU A 320 29.18 -6.29 5.13
C LEU A 320 27.83 -6.54 5.81
N ASN A 321 27.88 -6.99 7.05
CA ASN A 321 26.69 -7.20 7.87
C ASN A 321 26.61 -6.14 8.97
N ILE A 322 25.52 -5.37 8.97
CA ILE A 322 25.19 -4.43 10.05
C ILE A 322 23.96 -4.95 10.79
N TYR A 323 24.12 -5.25 12.06
CA TYR A 323 23.08 -5.78 12.92
C TYR A 323 22.77 -4.82 14.06
N ASN A 324 21.49 -4.50 14.23
CA ASN A 324 20.97 -3.73 15.36
C ASN A 324 19.83 -4.48 16.06
N ARG A 325 19.64 -4.20 17.35
CA ARG A 325 18.59 -4.84 18.18
C ARG A 325 17.24 -4.10 18.15
N GLY A 326 17.03 -3.23 17.17
CA GLY A 326 15.81 -2.43 17.02
C GLY A 326 14.55 -3.27 16.71
N PRO A 327 13.39 -2.61 16.53
CA PRO A 327 12.16 -3.29 16.10
C PRO A 327 12.36 -3.98 14.75
N ARG A 328 11.76 -5.17 14.59
CA ARG A 328 11.78 -5.88 13.30
C ARG A 328 10.95 -5.12 12.28
N ILE A 329 11.44 -5.07 11.04
CA ILE A 329 10.69 -4.56 9.89
C ILE A 329 9.54 -5.53 9.61
N LYS A 330 8.32 -5.01 9.47
CA LYS A 330 7.15 -5.81 9.13
C LYS A 330 7.29 -6.40 7.73
N GLU A 331 6.72 -7.58 7.52
CA GLU A 331 6.75 -8.27 6.20
C GLU A 331 6.17 -7.40 5.07
N GLU A 332 5.06 -6.70 5.34
CA GLU A 332 4.38 -5.80 4.38
C GLU A 332 5.27 -4.65 3.89
N ASP A 333 6.25 -4.25 4.69
CA ASP A 333 7.08 -3.07 4.43
C ASP A 333 8.43 -3.43 3.79
N ARG A 334 8.86 -4.70 3.80
CA ARG A 334 10.21 -5.12 3.38
C ARG A 334 10.59 -4.70 1.96
N ASN A 335 9.65 -4.75 1.02
CA ASN A 335 9.91 -4.32 -0.36
C ASN A 335 9.72 -2.80 -0.54
N ARG A 336 8.97 -2.18 0.37
CA ARG A 336 8.62 -0.76 0.30
C ARG A 336 9.69 0.14 0.91
N ILE A 337 10.49 -0.37 1.85
CA ILE A 337 11.58 0.40 2.49
C ILE A 337 12.61 0.95 1.49
N PHE A 338 12.76 0.32 0.32
CA PHE A 338 13.66 0.75 -0.74
C PHE A 338 12.99 1.67 -1.77
N GLN A 339 11.69 1.92 -1.66
CA GLN A 339 10.97 2.84 -2.55
C GLN A 339 11.31 4.28 -2.19
N LEU A 340 11.52 5.09 -3.22
CA LEU A 340 11.76 6.51 -3.08
C LEU A 340 10.63 7.17 -2.26
N GLY A 341 11.00 7.89 -1.20
CA GLY A 341 10.05 8.64 -0.38
C GLY A 341 9.32 7.81 0.69
N TYR A 342 9.52 6.49 0.73
CA TYR A 342 8.94 5.66 1.78
C TYR A 342 9.69 5.83 3.10
N SER A 343 8.97 6.17 4.18
CA SER A 343 9.53 6.30 5.52
C SER A 343 8.52 5.82 6.55
N SER A 344 8.96 4.95 7.47
CA SER A 344 8.17 4.52 8.63
C SER A 344 8.25 5.51 9.80
N ARG A 345 9.12 6.54 9.71
CA ARG A 345 9.22 7.60 10.72
C ARG A 345 8.01 8.53 10.58
N ARG A 346 7.15 8.60 11.60
CA ARG A 346 6.00 9.52 11.57
C ARG A 346 6.51 10.96 11.47
N VAL A 347 5.89 11.73 10.57
CA VAL A 347 6.22 13.10 10.11
C VAL A 347 6.34 14.15 11.23
N ARG A 348 6.06 13.81 12.49
CA ARG A 348 5.81 14.84 13.52
C ARG A 348 7.05 15.54 14.07
N ASP A 349 8.25 14.95 14.02
CA ASP A 349 9.45 15.59 14.62
C ASP A 349 10.78 15.40 13.87
N HIS A 350 10.86 14.58 12.81
CA HIS A 350 12.11 14.40 12.07
C HIS A 350 11.91 14.30 10.56
N HIS A 351 12.66 15.12 9.80
CA HIS A 351 12.75 15.17 8.34
C HIS A 351 13.35 13.90 7.71
N GLY A 352 12.89 12.70 8.09
CA GLY A 352 13.26 11.47 7.40
C GLY A 352 12.53 11.39 6.06
N LYS A 353 13.08 12.03 5.02
CA LYS A 353 12.49 12.14 3.66
C LYS A 353 12.32 10.79 2.91
N GLY A 354 12.64 9.65 3.52
CA GLY A 354 12.51 8.33 2.88
C GLY A 354 13.49 8.11 1.71
N LEU A 355 14.63 8.82 1.70
CA LEU A 355 15.62 8.73 0.63
C LEU A 355 16.78 7.77 0.94
N GLY A 356 17.11 7.55 2.22
CA GLY A 356 18.34 6.88 2.61
C GLY A 356 18.47 5.43 2.14
N LEU A 357 17.46 4.59 2.39
CA LEU A 357 17.48 3.19 1.94
C LEU A 357 17.30 3.04 0.43
N TYR A 358 16.67 4.01 -0.23
CA TYR A 358 16.63 4.07 -1.69
C TYR A 358 18.05 4.24 -2.25
N PHE A 359 18.84 5.19 -1.72
CA PHE A 359 20.24 5.36 -2.13
C PHE A 359 21.08 4.10 -1.91
N VAL A 360 20.93 3.46 -0.74
CA VAL A 360 21.62 2.19 -0.43
C VAL A 360 21.35 1.16 -1.53
N ASN A 361 20.08 0.96 -1.89
CA ASN A 361 19.69 -0.03 -2.90
C ASN A 361 20.21 0.31 -4.30
N GLU A 362 20.12 1.56 -4.72
CA GLU A 362 20.62 1.98 -6.05
C GLU A 362 22.15 1.90 -6.14
N ILE A 363 22.86 2.21 -5.06
CA ILE A 363 24.33 2.05 -5.00
C ILE A 363 24.69 0.56 -5.06
N CYS A 364 24.04 -0.31 -4.27
CA CYS A 364 24.27 -1.77 -4.32
C CYS A 364 24.07 -2.32 -5.74
N LYS A 365 22.95 -1.98 -6.40
CA LYS A 365 22.70 -2.40 -7.79
C LYS A 365 23.77 -1.91 -8.76
N GLY A 366 24.28 -0.70 -8.55
CA GLY A 366 25.37 -0.16 -9.38
C GLY A 366 26.66 -0.94 -9.25
N PHE A 367 26.93 -1.52 -8.08
CA PHE A 367 28.02 -2.47 -7.82
C PHE A 367 27.66 -3.93 -8.13
N GLU A 368 26.52 -4.18 -8.76
CA GLU A 368 26.00 -5.52 -9.09
C GLU A 368 25.81 -6.44 -7.87
N GLY A 369 25.54 -5.85 -6.70
CA GLY A 369 25.39 -6.54 -5.41
C GLY A 369 23.97 -6.74 -4.89
#